data_AF-A0A4R0NG68-F1
#
_entry.id   AF-A0A4R0NG68-F1
#
_cell.length_a   1.000
_cell.length_b   1.000
_cell.length_c   1.000
_cell.angle_alpha   90.00
_cell.angle_beta   90.00
_cell.angle_gamma   90.00
#
_symmetry.space_group_name_H-M   'P 1'
#
loop_
_entity.id
_entity.type
_entity.pdbx_description
1 polymer ?
#
loop_
_entity_poly.entity_id
_entity_poly.type
_entity_poly.pdbx_seq_one_letter_code
_entity_poly.pdbx_strand_id
1 'polypeptide(L)'
;MKNIYSFLIVMALTGLSASAQVKVIGAVEPNDLSDKYPTHNEIYGKGGFRSVADIAGRNGITPARRSVGMLVYVISEEKLYQLKGGLVDANWTELAFGAGGGGTGTVVAIEKGGTGAITAEEARVNLGLGTMAIQNKDAVEITNGAIDGTLIGKLTPAEGMFTILDVNSELRVTGKVMVSGDITATGDVTANSDVRLKKNIVTIPPVSESLRRLHAVSYDRKDMNLHQIGFIAQNVQEYFPSLIRIDNDANKTLSLNYQTMTVPLLKGWQEHDEEISQLKTEVDLLKKELKELKEILLLNAKGKK
;
A
#
# COMPACT_ATOMS: atom_id res chain seq x y z
N MET A 1 126.54 -44.25 26.95
CA MET A 1 127.04 -44.55 25.58
C MET A 1 125.84 -44.71 24.64
N LYS A 2 125.81 -43.87 23.60
CA LYS A 2 125.02 -43.86 22.34
C LYS A 2 123.67 -44.62 22.22
N ASN A 3 122.62 -43.80 22.15
CA ASN A 3 121.40 -43.77 21.30
C ASN A 3 120.97 -45.03 20.50
N ILE A 4 119.71 -45.41 20.71
CA ILE A 4 118.88 -46.32 19.90
C ILE A 4 117.65 -45.54 19.42
N TYR A 5 117.42 -45.51 18.10
CA TYR A 5 116.17 -45.25 17.37
C TYR A 5 116.44 -45.75 15.92
N SER A 6 115.57 -46.34 15.10
CA SER A 6 114.11 -46.39 15.05
C SER A 6 113.67 -47.39 13.94
N PHE A 7 112.38 -47.76 13.93
CA PHE A 7 111.53 -48.09 12.75
C PHE A 7 111.73 -49.45 12.02
N LEU A 8 110.72 -50.21 11.59
CA LEU A 8 109.25 -50.11 11.62
C LEU A 8 108.65 -51.49 11.22
N ILE A 9 107.49 -51.85 11.78
CA ILE A 9 106.65 -53.01 11.42
C ILE A 9 105.33 -52.54 10.78
N VAL A 10 105.10 -53.04 9.56
CA VAL A 10 103.91 -53.60 8.86
C VAL A 10 102.46 -53.46 9.44
N MET A 11 101.51 -53.35 8.47
CA MET A 11 100.06 -53.72 8.48
C MET A 11 99.07 -52.83 9.24
N ALA A 12 97.75 -52.85 9.00
CA ALA A 12 96.85 -52.97 7.85
C ALA A 12 95.42 -52.87 8.43
N LEU A 13 94.51 -52.19 7.72
CA LEU A 13 93.04 -52.34 7.69
C LEU A 13 92.25 -52.46 9.02
N THR A 14 91.26 -51.58 9.24
CA THR A 14 89.85 -51.96 9.49
C THR A 14 88.94 -50.73 9.44
N GLY A 15 87.79 -50.88 8.78
CA GLY A 15 86.71 -49.90 8.76
C GLY A 15 85.82 -50.00 9.99
N LEU A 16 85.31 -48.86 10.45
CA LEU A 16 84.18 -48.75 11.38
C LEU A 16 83.25 -47.65 10.88
N SER A 17 82.02 -48.02 10.51
CA SER A 17 80.90 -47.10 10.41
C SER A 17 80.15 -47.12 11.74
N ALA A 18 80.19 -46.00 12.47
CA ALA A 18 79.36 -45.77 13.65
C ALA A 18 78.26 -44.76 13.31
N SER A 19 77.00 -45.16 13.43
CA SER A 19 75.86 -44.24 13.35
C SER A 19 75.80 -43.41 14.63
N ALA A 20 76.28 -42.17 14.59
CA ALA A 20 76.20 -41.22 15.69
C ALA A 20 74.90 -40.41 15.59
N GLN A 21 74.09 -40.40 16.66
CA GLN A 21 72.97 -39.49 16.82
C GLN A 21 73.38 -38.33 17.73
N VAL A 22 73.24 -37.09 17.27
CA VAL A 22 73.55 -35.87 18.04
C VAL A 22 72.31 -35.44 18.82
N LYS A 23 72.43 -35.30 20.14
CA LYS A 23 71.34 -34.84 21.01
C LYS A 23 71.33 -33.30 21.05
N VAL A 24 70.29 -32.68 20.50
CA VAL A 24 70.11 -31.21 20.53
C VAL A 24 69.41 -30.82 21.82
N ILE A 25 69.97 -29.85 22.56
CA ILE A 25 69.48 -29.39 23.88
C ILE A 25 68.73 -28.04 23.81
N GLY A 26 68.53 -27.48 22.62
CA GLY A 26 67.83 -26.21 22.37
C GLY A 26 67.20 -26.15 20.97
N ALA A 27 66.41 -25.12 20.69
CA ALA A 27 65.83 -24.92 19.36
C ALA A 27 66.95 -24.62 18.33
N VAL A 28 66.80 -25.15 17.11
CA VAL A 28 67.70 -24.83 15.99
C VAL A 28 67.15 -23.58 15.31
N GLU A 29 67.75 -22.44 15.60
CA GLU A 29 67.40 -21.13 15.05
C GLU A 29 68.56 -20.58 14.19
N PRO A 30 68.30 -19.82 13.12
CA PRO A 30 69.36 -19.17 12.36
C PRO A 30 70.09 -18.15 13.24
N ASN A 31 71.41 -18.00 13.04
CA ASN A 31 72.19 -17.00 13.78
C ASN A 31 71.88 -15.55 13.34
N ASP A 32 71.23 -15.36 12.18
CA ASP A 32 70.84 -14.08 11.61
C ASP A 32 69.48 -14.19 10.91
N LEU A 33 68.65 -13.14 11.01
CA LEU A 33 67.36 -13.03 10.33
C LEU A 33 67.51 -12.96 8.79
N SER A 34 68.72 -12.74 8.28
CA SER A 34 69.04 -12.72 6.84
C SER A 34 69.50 -14.07 6.26
N ASP A 35 69.50 -15.15 7.05
CA ASP A 35 70.00 -16.44 6.60
C ASP A 35 69.23 -16.98 5.38
N LYS A 36 69.99 -17.45 4.38
CA LYS A 36 69.48 -17.87 3.07
C LYS A 36 68.93 -19.30 3.08
N TYR A 37 69.33 -20.11 4.07
CA TYR A 37 69.00 -21.53 4.10
C TYR A 37 68.10 -21.88 5.30
N PRO A 38 67.09 -22.75 5.13
CA PRO A 38 66.21 -23.14 6.21
C PRO A 38 66.95 -24.01 7.25
N THR A 39 66.60 -23.86 8.53
CA THR A 39 67.21 -24.62 9.64
C THR A 39 66.99 -26.12 9.54
N HIS A 40 65.98 -26.55 8.79
CA HIS A 40 65.75 -27.94 8.44
C HIS A 40 64.95 -28.03 7.13
N ASN A 41 65.09 -29.15 6.42
CA ASN A 41 64.20 -29.48 5.31
C ASN A 41 62.94 -30.15 5.88
N GLU A 42 61.78 -29.71 5.41
CA GLU A 42 60.46 -30.29 5.73
C GLU A 42 60.40 -31.82 5.56
N ILE A 43 61.20 -32.36 4.65
CA ILE A 43 61.32 -33.78 4.41
C ILE A 43 62.01 -34.56 5.55
N TYR A 44 62.59 -33.90 6.56
CA TYR A 44 63.32 -34.54 7.66
C TYR A 44 62.72 -34.34 9.06
N GLY A 45 61.77 -33.42 9.25
CA GLY A 45 61.04 -33.25 10.52
C GLY A 45 60.11 -34.44 10.88
N LYS A 46 59.96 -34.73 12.17
CA LYS A 46 58.88 -35.58 12.70
C LYS A 46 57.69 -34.69 13.02
N GLY A 47 56.52 -34.96 12.45
CA GLY A 47 55.32 -34.17 12.74
C GLY A 47 55.24 -32.77 12.13
N GLY A 48 56.30 -32.29 11.47
CA GLY A 48 56.35 -30.97 10.86
C GLY A 48 55.53 -30.87 9.56
N PHE A 49 55.44 -29.66 9.02
CA PHE A 49 54.90 -29.39 7.69
C PHE A 49 55.78 -30.07 6.62
N ARG A 50 55.17 -30.62 5.57
CA ARG A 50 55.85 -31.22 4.41
C ARG A 50 54.97 -31.18 3.17
N SER A 51 55.58 -31.04 2.01
CA SER A 51 54.94 -31.30 0.71
C SER A 51 55.29 -32.69 0.17
N VAL A 52 54.30 -33.42 -0.36
CA VAL A 52 54.47 -34.72 -1.04
C VAL A 52 53.78 -34.70 -2.41
N ALA A 53 54.25 -35.52 -3.34
CA ALA A 53 53.72 -35.54 -4.69
C ALA A 53 52.24 -35.95 -4.76
N ASP A 54 51.85 -36.98 -4.01
CA ASP A 54 50.52 -37.59 -4.06
C ASP A 54 50.10 -38.25 -2.72
N ILE A 55 48.90 -38.82 -2.68
CA ILE A 55 48.36 -39.50 -1.49
C ILE A 55 49.17 -40.74 -1.12
N ALA A 56 49.74 -41.44 -2.11
CA ALA A 56 50.65 -42.56 -1.86
C ALA A 56 51.91 -42.07 -1.13
N GLY A 57 52.45 -40.92 -1.50
CA GLY A 57 53.55 -40.24 -0.83
C GLY A 57 53.22 -39.82 0.60
N ARG A 58 51.99 -39.33 0.85
CA ARG A 58 51.50 -39.02 2.22
C ARG A 58 51.40 -40.29 3.07
N ASN A 59 50.76 -41.33 2.55
CA ASN A 59 50.57 -42.60 3.25
C ASN A 59 51.90 -43.38 3.39
N GLY A 60 52.88 -43.12 2.52
CA GLY A 60 54.23 -43.68 2.59
C GLY A 60 55.12 -43.08 3.69
N ILE A 61 54.67 -42.03 4.39
CA ILE A 61 55.42 -41.46 5.52
C ILE A 61 55.48 -42.51 6.65
N THR A 62 56.68 -42.93 7.03
CA THR A 62 56.87 -43.99 8.03
C THR A 62 56.28 -43.58 9.39
N PRO A 63 55.70 -44.51 10.18
CA PRO A 63 55.10 -44.19 11.49
C PRO A 63 56.05 -43.47 12.46
N ALA A 64 57.36 -43.77 12.40
CA ALA A 64 58.37 -43.08 13.21
C ALA A 64 58.45 -41.56 12.94
N ARG A 65 58.04 -41.13 11.74
CA ARG A 65 58.05 -39.74 11.28
C ARG A 65 56.72 -39.02 11.47
N ARG A 66 55.67 -39.75 11.86
CA ARG A 66 54.34 -39.19 12.12
C ARG A 66 54.22 -38.73 13.56
N SER A 67 53.47 -37.66 13.76
CA SER A 67 52.89 -37.29 15.06
C SER A 67 51.48 -36.78 14.82
N VAL A 68 50.62 -36.91 15.84
CA VAL A 68 49.32 -36.25 15.81
C VAL A 68 49.54 -34.74 15.64
N GLY A 69 48.79 -34.12 14.73
CA GLY A 69 48.95 -32.72 14.34
C GLY A 69 49.82 -32.49 13.11
N MET A 70 50.48 -33.52 12.56
CA MET A 70 51.32 -33.41 11.36
C MET A 70 50.54 -32.83 10.17
N LEU A 71 51.13 -31.84 9.50
CA LEU A 71 50.56 -31.21 8.30
C LEU A 71 51.30 -31.69 7.05
N VAL A 72 50.57 -32.14 6.05
CA VAL A 72 51.12 -32.57 4.77
C VAL A 72 50.35 -31.93 3.63
N TYR A 73 51.04 -31.19 2.78
CA TYR A 73 50.50 -30.69 1.52
C TYR A 73 50.69 -31.75 0.43
N VAL A 74 49.60 -32.16 -0.21
CA VAL A 74 49.61 -33.14 -1.29
C VAL A 74 49.47 -32.39 -2.61
N ILE A 75 50.55 -32.35 -3.38
CA ILE A 75 50.66 -31.52 -4.59
C ILE A 75 49.65 -31.94 -5.65
N SER A 76 49.49 -33.25 -5.90
CA SER A 76 48.58 -33.76 -6.93
C SER A 76 47.11 -33.42 -6.67
N GLU A 77 46.75 -33.11 -5.42
CA GLU A 77 45.38 -32.77 -5.04
C GLU A 77 45.21 -31.29 -4.67
N GLU A 78 46.31 -30.53 -4.65
CA GLU A 78 46.36 -29.14 -4.17
C GLU A 78 45.78 -28.94 -2.76
N LYS A 79 45.83 -29.97 -1.91
CA LYS A 79 45.17 -30.01 -0.59
C LYS A 79 46.15 -30.13 0.55
N LEU A 80 45.83 -29.49 1.68
CA LEU A 80 46.51 -29.73 2.94
C LEU A 80 45.78 -30.80 3.76
N TYR A 81 46.53 -31.72 4.35
CA TYR A 81 46.04 -32.74 5.26
C TYR A 81 46.66 -32.59 6.64
N GLN A 82 45.87 -32.86 7.69
CA GLN A 82 46.31 -32.93 9.08
C GLN A 82 46.10 -34.35 9.62
N LEU A 83 47.11 -34.92 10.27
CA LEU A 83 46.98 -36.22 10.94
C LEU A 83 46.31 -36.07 12.31
N LYS A 84 45.10 -36.60 12.49
CA LYS A 84 44.29 -36.46 13.72
C LYS A 84 44.03 -37.81 14.40
N GLY A 85 44.15 -37.87 15.73
CA GLY A 85 43.65 -39.02 16.50
C GLY A 85 44.43 -40.34 16.36
N GLY A 86 45.68 -40.32 15.87
CA GLY A 86 46.58 -41.49 15.81
C GLY A 86 47.50 -41.48 14.59
N LEU A 87 48.34 -42.50 14.42
CA LEU A 87 49.43 -42.50 13.43
C LEU A 87 49.14 -43.26 12.12
N VAL A 88 47.94 -43.84 11.97
CA VAL A 88 47.55 -44.65 10.80
C VAL A 88 47.03 -43.77 9.64
N ASP A 89 46.92 -44.32 8.43
CA ASP A 89 46.49 -43.56 7.25
C ASP A 89 45.04 -43.08 7.30
N ALA A 90 44.16 -43.81 7.99
CA ALA A 90 42.76 -43.45 8.16
C ALA A 90 42.55 -42.12 8.92
N ASN A 91 43.60 -41.65 9.58
CA ASN A 91 43.57 -40.49 10.46
C ASN A 91 43.96 -39.18 9.76
N TRP A 92 44.30 -39.21 8.47
CA TRP A 92 44.52 -38.00 7.68
C TRP A 92 43.20 -37.32 7.36
N THR A 93 43.03 -36.08 7.83
CA THR A 93 41.86 -35.24 7.52
C THR A 93 42.27 -34.06 6.65
N GLU A 94 41.56 -33.81 5.56
CA GLU A 94 41.74 -32.60 4.75
C GLU A 94 41.47 -31.34 5.59
N LEU A 95 42.34 -30.34 5.47
CA LEU A 95 42.20 -29.02 6.08
C LEU A 95 41.90 -28.02 4.97
N ALA A 96 40.63 -27.61 4.86
CA ALA A 96 40.22 -26.59 3.91
C ALA A 96 40.48 -25.18 4.48
N PHE A 97 41.26 -24.37 3.77
CA PHE A 97 41.44 -22.94 4.07
C PHE A 97 40.64 -22.11 3.07
N GLY A 98 39.38 -21.83 3.40
CA GLY A 98 38.49 -20.99 2.59
C GLY A 98 37.68 -20.05 3.47
N ALA A 99 37.79 -18.75 3.20
CA ALA A 99 36.86 -17.75 3.70
C ALA A 99 35.57 -17.77 2.87
N GLY A 100 34.41 -17.94 3.51
CA GLY A 100 33.10 -17.57 2.97
C GLY A 100 32.27 -18.71 2.35
N GLY A 101 31.14 -18.99 3.01
CA GLY A 101 29.91 -19.49 2.35
C GLY A 101 29.63 -20.99 2.47
N GLY A 102 28.48 -21.32 3.09
CA GLY A 102 27.78 -22.57 2.81
C GLY A 102 27.86 -23.67 3.87
N GLY A 103 27.53 -23.35 5.13
CA GLY A 103 27.11 -24.37 6.08
C GLY A 103 25.78 -24.98 5.63
N THR A 104 25.83 -26.22 5.16
CA THR A 104 24.66 -27.06 4.91
C THR A 104 23.84 -27.21 6.19
N GLY A 105 22.60 -26.74 6.21
CA GLY A 105 21.54 -27.35 7.02
C GLY A 105 21.14 -26.70 8.34
N THR A 106 21.36 -25.40 8.58
CA THR A 106 20.64 -24.68 9.64
C THR A 106 19.81 -23.56 9.03
N VAL A 107 18.50 -23.62 9.25
CA VAL A 107 17.50 -22.62 8.86
C VAL A 107 18.08 -21.21 9.00
N VAL A 108 18.15 -20.49 7.88
CA VAL A 108 18.62 -19.11 7.85
C VAL A 108 17.59 -18.25 8.59
N ALA A 109 18.03 -17.52 9.63
CA ALA A 109 17.15 -16.63 10.40
C ALA A 109 16.45 -15.62 9.48
N ILE A 110 15.23 -15.20 9.85
CA ILE A 110 14.37 -14.30 9.06
C ILE A 110 15.12 -13.01 8.64
N GLU A 111 16.00 -12.50 9.51
CA GLU A 111 16.88 -11.34 9.29
C GLU A 111 17.97 -11.51 8.21
N LYS A 112 18.15 -12.73 7.68
CA LYS A 112 19.07 -13.07 6.58
C LYS A 112 18.33 -13.58 5.33
N GLY A 113 17.01 -13.39 5.24
CA GLY A 113 16.22 -13.72 4.05
C GLY A 113 15.69 -15.15 3.99
N GLY A 114 15.31 -15.73 5.14
CA GLY A 114 14.84 -17.11 5.38
C GLY A 114 13.59 -17.61 4.61
N THR A 115 13.36 -17.12 3.40
CA THR A 115 12.39 -17.65 2.44
C THR A 115 12.94 -18.83 1.63
N GLY A 116 14.26 -18.98 1.53
CA GLY A 116 14.90 -20.02 0.69
C GLY A 116 14.82 -19.75 -0.82
N ALA A 117 14.33 -18.58 -1.23
CA ALA A 117 14.20 -18.18 -2.63
C ALA A 117 15.45 -17.46 -3.15
N ILE A 118 15.78 -17.66 -4.42
CA ILE A 118 16.84 -16.91 -5.13
C ILE A 118 16.27 -15.80 -6.02
N THR A 119 14.94 -15.71 -6.15
CA THR A 119 14.23 -14.66 -6.89
C THR A 119 13.22 -13.95 -5.99
N ALA A 120 12.90 -12.69 -6.32
CA ALA A 120 11.90 -11.91 -5.58
C ALA A 120 10.48 -12.49 -5.70
N GLU A 121 10.19 -13.18 -6.81
CA GLU A 121 8.90 -13.84 -7.03
C GLU A 121 8.71 -15.04 -6.09
N GLU A 122 9.66 -15.97 -6.07
CA GLU A 122 9.64 -17.12 -5.17
C GLU A 122 9.63 -16.69 -3.69
N ALA A 123 10.34 -15.62 -3.34
CA ALA A 123 10.33 -15.09 -1.98
C ALA A 123 8.92 -14.64 -1.54
N ARG A 124 8.17 -13.97 -2.43
CA ARG A 124 6.79 -13.55 -2.16
C ARG A 124 5.84 -14.74 -2.06
N VAL A 125 6.04 -15.76 -2.91
CA VAL A 125 5.27 -17.01 -2.88
C VAL A 125 5.47 -17.74 -1.55
N ASN A 126 6.73 -17.90 -1.11
CA ASN A 126 7.05 -18.62 0.13
C ASN A 126 6.51 -17.90 1.39
N LEU A 127 6.34 -16.59 1.33
CA LEU A 127 5.72 -15.78 2.39
C LEU A 127 4.20 -15.64 2.27
N GLY A 128 3.58 -16.16 1.20
CA GLY A 128 2.14 -16.08 0.99
C GLY A 128 1.62 -14.65 0.81
N LEU A 129 2.45 -13.71 0.35
CA LEU A 129 2.09 -12.27 0.30
C LEU A 129 1.09 -11.92 -0.81
N GLY A 130 0.82 -12.85 -1.72
CA GLY A 130 -0.15 -12.67 -2.81
C GLY A 130 0.24 -11.57 -3.80
N THR A 131 -0.74 -11.16 -4.62
CA THR A 131 -0.55 -10.13 -5.66
C THR A 131 -0.44 -8.72 -5.11
N MET A 132 -0.96 -8.46 -3.90
CA MET A 132 -0.87 -7.15 -3.24
C MET A 132 0.59 -6.69 -3.05
N ALA A 133 1.52 -7.62 -2.82
CA ALA A 133 2.94 -7.32 -2.68
C ALA A 133 3.65 -6.90 -3.97
N ILE A 134 2.96 -6.93 -5.11
CA ILE A 134 3.48 -6.53 -6.43
C ILE A 134 2.87 -5.20 -6.90
N GLN A 135 1.74 -4.78 -6.30
CA GLN A 135 1.05 -3.58 -6.74
C GLN A 135 1.85 -2.33 -6.39
N ASN A 136 1.90 -1.36 -7.30
CA ASN A 136 2.54 -0.08 -7.04
C ASN A 136 1.76 0.67 -5.95
N LYS A 137 2.47 1.36 -5.05
CA LYS A 137 1.85 2.14 -3.96
C LYS A 137 0.80 3.17 -4.42
N ASP A 138 0.91 3.64 -5.67
CA ASP A 138 0.02 4.66 -6.26
C ASP A 138 -0.93 4.07 -7.31
N ALA A 139 -0.90 2.75 -7.54
CA ALA A 139 -1.75 2.06 -8.50
C ALA A 139 -2.16 0.69 -7.96
N VAL A 140 -2.89 0.72 -6.84
CA VAL A 140 -3.51 -0.47 -6.24
C VAL A 140 -4.88 -0.68 -6.88
N GLU A 141 -5.02 -1.78 -7.61
CA GLU A 141 -6.26 -2.30 -8.12
C GLU A 141 -6.88 -3.29 -7.10
N ILE A 142 -8.18 -3.11 -6.86
CA ILE A 142 -8.98 -4.00 -6.03
C ILE A 142 -10.08 -4.57 -6.92
N THR A 143 -9.85 -5.75 -7.47
CA THR A 143 -10.80 -6.47 -8.33
C THR A 143 -11.63 -7.42 -7.49
N ASN A 144 -12.95 -7.44 -7.68
CA ASN A 144 -13.91 -8.32 -6.99
C ASN A 144 -13.92 -8.21 -5.44
N GLY A 145 -13.14 -7.31 -4.86
CA GLY A 145 -13.04 -7.10 -3.42
C GLY A 145 -14.03 -6.05 -2.92
N ALA A 146 -14.53 -6.22 -1.70
CA ALA A 146 -15.20 -5.17 -0.95
C ALA A 146 -14.18 -4.47 -0.06
N ILE A 147 -14.24 -3.14 0.00
CA ILE A 147 -13.55 -2.35 1.02
C ILE A 147 -14.55 -2.13 2.15
N ASP A 148 -14.79 -3.17 2.96
CA ASP A 148 -15.74 -3.13 4.07
C ASP A 148 -15.01 -2.88 5.39
N GLY A 149 -15.64 -2.14 6.30
CA GLY A 149 -15.07 -1.74 7.59
C GLY A 149 -13.78 -0.91 7.52
N THR A 150 -13.32 -0.56 6.30
CA THR A 150 -12.06 0.12 6.06
C THR A 150 -12.31 1.55 5.66
N LEU A 151 -11.81 2.47 6.47
CA LEU A 151 -11.89 3.90 6.23
C LEU A 151 -10.87 4.28 5.15
N ILE A 152 -11.35 4.87 4.06
CA ILE A 152 -10.53 5.39 2.97
C ILE A 152 -10.38 6.89 3.21
N GLY A 153 -9.16 7.46 3.23
CA GLY A 153 -8.92 8.92 3.32
C GLY A 153 -7.98 9.41 4.44
N LYS A 154 -7.84 10.74 4.64
CA LYS A 154 -6.70 11.35 5.37
C LYS A 154 -6.93 11.52 6.88
N LEU A 155 -5.93 11.07 7.66
CA LEU A 155 -5.53 11.32 9.07
C LEU A 155 -6.57 11.32 10.21
N THR A 156 -7.87 11.32 9.93
CA THR A 156 -8.92 11.10 10.95
C THR A 156 -10.05 10.23 10.41
N PRO A 157 -10.66 9.35 11.24
CA PRO A 157 -11.49 8.21 10.81
C PRO A 157 -12.84 8.48 10.10
N ALA A 158 -13.02 9.57 9.33
CA ALA A 158 -14.35 9.98 8.85
C ALA A 158 -14.46 10.47 7.40
N GLU A 159 -13.36 10.71 6.67
CA GLU A 159 -13.44 11.39 5.36
C GLU A 159 -12.57 10.74 4.29
N GLY A 160 -13.22 10.13 3.29
CA GLY A 160 -12.60 9.70 2.04
C GLY A 160 -12.56 10.81 1.02
N MET A 161 -11.40 11.00 0.40
CA MET A 161 -11.22 11.98 -0.67
C MET A 161 -10.93 11.25 -1.97
N PHE A 162 -11.80 11.44 -2.96
CA PHE A 162 -11.64 10.95 -4.32
C PHE A 162 -11.54 12.14 -5.25
N THR A 163 -10.55 12.14 -6.15
CA THR A 163 -10.48 13.16 -7.21
C THR A 163 -11.59 12.94 -8.24
N ILE A 164 -11.84 11.68 -8.59
CA ILE A 164 -12.91 11.24 -9.48
C ILE A 164 -13.53 9.99 -8.87
N LEU A 165 -14.86 9.94 -8.82
CA LEU A 165 -15.63 8.75 -8.48
C LEU A 165 -16.47 8.39 -9.70
N ASP A 166 -16.10 7.30 -10.38
CA ASP A 166 -16.84 6.75 -11.52
C ASP A 166 -17.65 5.53 -11.08
N VAL A 167 -18.98 5.61 -11.19
CA VAL A 167 -19.93 4.59 -10.70
C VAL A 167 -20.75 4.07 -11.88
N ASN A 168 -20.50 2.82 -12.26
CA ASN A 168 -21.12 2.20 -13.46
C ASN A 168 -22.52 1.61 -13.23
N SER A 169 -23.02 1.53 -11.99
CA SER A 169 -24.31 0.90 -11.69
C SER A 169 -25.17 1.72 -10.73
N GLU A 170 -24.88 1.69 -9.43
CA GLU A 170 -25.67 2.40 -8.43
C GLU A 170 -24.78 3.02 -7.35
N LEU A 171 -25.06 4.29 -7.02
CA LEU A 171 -24.51 4.97 -5.84
C LEU A 171 -25.61 5.09 -4.80
N ARG A 172 -25.47 4.39 -3.67
CA ARG A 172 -26.37 4.54 -2.50
C ARG A 172 -25.71 5.37 -1.42
N VAL A 173 -26.39 6.45 -1.00
CA VAL A 173 -25.94 7.32 0.08
C VAL A 173 -27.02 7.36 1.16
N THR A 174 -26.71 6.88 2.36
CA THR A 174 -27.64 6.91 3.52
C THR A 174 -27.67 8.29 4.19
N GLY A 175 -26.66 9.13 3.95
CA GLY A 175 -26.50 10.46 4.54
C GLY A 175 -26.90 11.63 3.62
N LYS A 176 -26.47 12.84 4.01
CA LYS A 176 -26.60 14.07 3.21
C LYS A 176 -25.52 14.08 2.12
N VAL A 177 -25.91 14.38 0.89
CA VAL A 177 -24.97 14.74 -0.19
C VAL A 177 -24.86 16.27 -0.23
N MET A 178 -23.64 16.79 -0.13
CA MET A 178 -23.34 18.21 -0.38
C MET A 178 -22.52 18.32 -1.66
N VAL A 179 -23.01 19.09 -2.62
CA VAL A 179 -22.34 19.31 -3.92
C VAL A 179 -22.05 20.79 -4.04
N SER A 180 -20.77 21.14 -4.24
CA SER A 180 -20.34 22.54 -4.44
C SER A 180 -20.48 23.02 -5.89
N GLY A 181 -20.78 22.12 -6.82
CA GLY A 181 -21.04 22.40 -8.22
C GLY A 181 -22.44 21.96 -8.66
N ASP A 182 -22.60 21.74 -9.97
CA ASP A 182 -23.89 21.39 -10.55
C ASP A 182 -24.21 19.90 -10.40
N ILE A 183 -25.50 19.58 -10.31
CA ILE A 183 -26.03 18.22 -10.41
C ILE A 183 -26.73 18.11 -11.76
N THR A 184 -26.21 17.28 -12.66
CA THR A 184 -26.85 16.97 -13.95
C THR A 184 -27.42 15.56 -13.89
N ALA A 185 -28.73 15.42 -14.06
CA ALA A 185 -29.41 14.14 -14.17
C ALA A 185 -29.96 13.97 -15.59
N THR A 186 -29.61 12.86 -16.25
CA THR A 186 -30.17 12.51 -17.57
C THR A 186 -31.58 11.92 -17.47
N GLY A 187 -31.96 11.43 -16.29
CA GLY A 187 -33.30 10.94 -15.95
C GLY A 187 -33.96 11.78 -14.84
N ASP A 188 -34.97 11.20 -14.19
CA ASP A 188 -35.79 11.89 -13.21
C ASP A 188 -35.14 12.02 -11.82
N VAL A 189 -35.43 13.13 -11.14
CA VAL A 189 -35.16 13.33 -9.71
C VAL A 189 -36.47 13.16 -8.94
N THR A 190 -36.60 12.07 -8.20
CA THR A 190 -37.85 11.73 -7.48
C THR A 190 -37.70 11.85 -5.96
N ALA A 191 -38.81 12.13 -5.28
CA ALA A 191 -38.89 12.15 -3.83
C ALA A 191 -40.08 11.29 -3.37
N ASN A 192 -39.90 10.52 -2.29
CA ASN A 192 -40.93 9.64 -1.75
C ASN A 192 -42.17 10.43 -1.34
N SER A 193 -43.35 10.05 -1.84
CA SER A 193 -44.60 10.78 -1.61
C SER A 193 -45.82 9.88 -1.36
N ASP A 194 -45.61 8.58 -1.15
CA ASP A 194 -46.65 7.58 -0.89
C ASP A 194 -47.50 7.95 0.36
N VAL A 195 -48.82 7.75 0.29
CA VAL A 195 -49.75 8.03 1.40
C VAL A 195 -49.39 7.25 2.67
N ARG A 196 -48.81 6.05 2.54
CA ARG A 196 -48.36 5.21 3.67
C ARG A 196 -47.21 5.84 4.45
N LEU A 197 -46.48 6.77 3.84
CA LEU A 197 -45.38 7.51 4.46
C LEU A 197 -45.84 8.85 5.06
N LYS A 198 -47.14 9.16 4.99
CA LYS A 198 -47.72 10.44 5.41
C LYS A 198 -48.68 10.26 6.59
N LYS A 199 -48.74 11.26 7.45
CA LYS A 199 -49.68 11.37 8.58
C LYS A 199 -50.18 12.81 8.69
N ASN A 200 -51.32 13.02 9.34
CA ASN A 200 -51.93 14.35 9.53
C ASN A 200 -52.10 15.12 8.21
N ILE A 201 -52.67 14.45 7.21
CA ILE A 201 -52.88 15.03 5.87
C ILE A 201 -54.01 16.07 5.96
N VAL A 202 -53.67 17.33 5.73
CA VAL A 202 -54.60 18.46 5.73
C VAL A 202 -54.47 19.21 4.40
N THR A 203 -55.59 19.65 3.83
CA THR A 203 -55.61 20.47 2.63
C THR A 203 -54.96 21.83 2.90
N ILE A 204 -54.14 22.30 1.96
CA ILE A 204 -53.47 23.60 2.07
C ILE A 204 -54.53 24.71 2.06
N PRO A 205 -54.50 25.67 3.01
CA PRO A 205 -55.41 26.81 3.02
C PRO A 205 -55.19 27.72 1.81
N PRO A 206 -56.04 28.74 1.58
CA PRO A 206 -55.80 29.71 0.53
C PRO A 206 -54.41 30.37 0.61
N VAL A 207 -53.70 30.46 -0.51
CA VAL A 207 -52.31 30.95 -0.58
C VAL A 207 -52.11 32.15 -1.51
N SER A 208 -53.14 32.59 -2.24
CA SER A 208 -52.96 33.62 -3.28
C SER A 208 -52.42 34.95 -2.74
N GLU A 209 -52.87 35.40 -1.56
CA GLU A 209 -52.32 36.59 -0.90
C GLU A 209 -50.83 36.44 -0.56
N SER A 210 -50.45 35.29 -0.04
CA SER A 210 -49.05 34.95 0.28
C SER A 210 -48.18 34.94 -0.97
N LEU A 211 -48.65 34.33 -2.07
CA LEU A 211 -47.94 34.29 -3.35
C LEU A 211 -47.77 35.67 -3.96
N ARG A 212 -48.78 36.54 -3.88
CA ARG A 212 -48.71 37.94 -4.38
C ARG A 212 -47.65 38.78 -3.69
N ARG A 213 -47.27 38.42 -2.46
CA ARG A 213 -46.25 39.12 -1.66
C ARG A 213 -44.83 38.57 -1.84
N LEU A 214 -44.68 37.48 -2.60
CA LEU A 214 -43.35 36.95 -2.92
C LEU A 214 -42.64 37.81 -3.97
N HIS A 215 -41.35 38.02 -3.76
CA HIS A 215 -40.50 38.77 -4.68
C HIS A 215 -39.77 37.81 -5.63
N ALA A 216 -40.21 37.76 -6.88
CA ALA A 216 -39.42 37.19 -7.97
C ALA A 216 -38.36 38.21 -8.40
N VAL A 217 -37.07 37.86 -8.25
CA VAL A 217 -35.95 38.78 -8.42
C VAL A 217 -34.91 38.23 -9.38
N SER A 218 -34.18 39.13 -10.03
CA SER A 218 -32.92 38.86 -10.74
C SER A 218 -31.78 39.38 -9.87
N TYR A 219 -30.70 38.60 -9.75
CA TYR A 219 -29.59 38.91 -8.85
C TYR A 219 -28.28 38.25 -9.31
N ASP A 220 -27.17 38.80 -8.83
CA ASP A 220 -25.83 38.22 -8.99
C ASP A 220 -25.38 37.54 -7.70
N ARG A 221 -24.95 36.28 -7.81
CA ARG A 221 -24.35 35.53 -6.71
C ARG A 221 -22.93 36.02 -6.44
N LYS A 222 -22.71 36.63 -5.28
CA LYS A 222 -21.40 37.18 -4.87
C LYS A 222 -20.30 36.12 -4.75
N ASP A 223 -20.67 34.89 -4.42
CA ASP A 223 -19.77 33.77 -4.18
C ASP A 223 -19.40 33.00 -5.46
N MET A 224 -20.24 33.07 -6.50
CA MET A 224 -20.07 32.32 -7.75
C MET A 224 -19.89 33.20 -8.99
N ASN A 225 -20.02 34.52 -8.85
CA ASN A 225 -20.04 35.49 -9.97
C ASN A 225 -20.99 35.06 -11.10
N LEU A 226 -22.18 34.59 -10.72
CA LEU A 226 -23.19 34.03 -11.61
C LEU A 226 -24.48 34.85 -11.53
N HIS A 227 -25.01 35.25 -12.68
CA HIS A 227 -26.29 35.93 -12.81
C HIS A 227 -27.43 34.93 -12.83
N GLN A 228 -28.45 35.10 -11.97
CA GLN A 228 -29.58 34.18 -11.86
C GLN A 228 -30.90 34.93 -11.60
N ILE A 229 -32.00 34.23 -11.84
CA ILE A 229 -33.34 34.63 -11.39
C ILE A 229 -33.82 33.66 -10.32
N GLY A 230 -34.64 34.13 -9.39
CA GLY A 230 -35.20 33.29 -8.35
C GLY A 230 -35.89 34.09 -7.25
N PHE A 231 -35.81 33.58 -6.02
CA PHE A 231 -36.44 34.18 -4.85
C PHE A 231 -35.43 34.51 -3.77
N ILE A 232 -35.77 35.49 -2.92
CA ILE A 232 -35.04 35.76 -1.68
C ILE A 232 -35.57 34.82 -0.59
N ALA A 233 -34.70 33.97 -0.05
CA ALA A 233 -35.09 32.96 0.94
C ALA A 233 -35.80 33.53 2.17
N GLN A 234 -35.36 34.70 2.66
CA GLN A 234 -35.96 35.40 3.80
C GLN A 234 -37.40 35.85 3.53
N ASN A 235 -37.68 36.35 2.32
CA ASN A 235 -39.03 36.75 1.94
C ASN A 235 -39.93 35.51 1.78
N VAL A 236 -39.44 34.42 1.19
CA VAL A 236 -40.20 33.17 1.12
C VAL A 236 -40.46 32.60 2.52
N GLN A 237 -39.51 32.73 3.46
CA GLN A 237 -39.65 32.25 4.83
C GLN A 237 -40.84 32.88 5.57
N GLU A 238 -41.15 34.16 5.31
CA GLU A 238 -42.25 34.88 5.96
C GLU A 238 -43.61 34.26 5.62
N TYR A 239 -43.79 33.77 4.39
CA TYR A 239 -45.07 33.29 3.87
C TYR A 239 -45.14 31.75 3.76
N PHE A 240 -44.02 31.09 3.47
CA PHE A 240 -43.90 29.65 3.27
C PHE A 240 -42.67 29.08 3.99
N PRO A 241 -42.62 29.15 5.34
CA PRO A 241 -41.44 28.76 6.12
C PRO A 241 -41.03 27.30 5.92
N SER A 242 -41.98 26.40 5.59
CA SER A 242 -41.71 24.98 5.34
C SER A 242 -40.89 24.70 4.09
N LEU A 243 -40.74 25.67 3.19
CA LEU A 243 -39.91 25.55 1.99
C LEU A 243 -38.44 25.89 2.25
N ILE A 244 -38.12 26.45 3.42
CA ILE A 244 -36.77 26.92 3.75
C ILE A 244 -36.04 25.89 4.60
N ARG A 245 -34.80 25.59 4.21
CA ARG A 245 -33.86 24.82 5.02
C ARG A 245 -32.79 25.75 5.56
N ILE A 246 -32.47 25.59 6.84
CA ILE A 246 -31.42 26.33 7.53
C ILE A 246 -30.23 25.39 7.69
N ASP A 247 -29.07 25.75 7.15
CA ASP A 247 -27.87 24.95 7.34
C ASP A 247 -27.29 25.16 8.76
N ASN A 248 -26.43 24.23 9.18
CA ASN A 248 -25.80 24.29 10.50
C ASN A 248 -24.45 25.03 10.49
N ASP A 249 -24.23 25.92 9.52
CA ASP A 249 -23.07 26.79 9.46
C ASP A 249 -23.19 27.95 10.46
N ALA A 250 -22.09 28.68 10.64
CA ALA A 250 -22.04 29.83 11.57
C ALA A 250 -23.05 30.92 11.20
N ASN A 251 -23.34 31.07 9.90
CA ASN A 251 -24.22 32.11 9.37
C ASN A 251 -25.69 31.69 9.26
N LYS A 252 -26.03 30.44 9.58
CA LYS A 252 -27.39 29.88 9.41
C LYS A 252 -27.95 30.13 8.01
N THR A 253 -27.16 29.78 7.00
CA THR A 253 -27.47 30.02 5.59
C THR A 253 -28.81 29.38 5.24
N LEU A 254 -29.70 30.19 4.63
CA LEU A 254 -31.02 29.76 4.20
C LEU A 254 -30.98 29.25 2.76
N SER A 255 -31.59 28.11 2.51
CA SER A 255 -31.77 27.52 1.17
C SER A 255 -33.22 27.20 0.90
N LEU A 256 -33.64 27.27 -0.36
CA LEU A 256 -35.03 27.08 -0.79
C LEU A 256 -35.22 25.72 -1.45
N ASN A 257 -36.25 24.99 -1.04
CA ASN A 257 -36.72 23.78 -1.73
C ASN A 257 -37.62 24.15 -2.93
N TYR A 258 -36.99 24.39 -4.08
CA TYR A 258 -37.70 24.72 -5.32
C TYR A 258 -38.64 23.62 -5.80
N GLN A 259 -38.31 22.33 -5.57
CA GLN A 259 -39.18 21.22 -5.99
C GLN A 259 -40.55 21.30 -5.32
N THR A 260 -40.59 21.58 -4.02
CA THR A 260 -41.84 21.67 -3.25
C THR A 260 -42.61 22.98 -3.51
N MET A 261 -41.97 24.04 -4.02
CA MET A 261 -42.63 25.32 -4.36
C MET A 261 -43.74 25.15 -5.43
N THR A 262 -43.67 24.11 -6.25
CA THR A 262 -44.72 23.78 -7.22
C THR A 262 -46.10 23.56 -6.58
N VAL A 263 -46.15 23.10 -5.33
CA VAL A 263 -47.40 22.80 -4.62
C VAL A 263 -48.20 24.05 -4.25
N PRO A 264 -47.64 25.08 -3.56
CA PRO A 264 -48.37 26.33 -3.34
C PRO A 264 -48.69 27.04 -4.65
N LEU A 265 -47.85 26.96 -5.69
CA LEU A 265 -48.17 27.52 -7.02
C LEU A 265 -49.41 26.86 -7.63
N LEU A 266 -49.54 25.52 -7.54
CA LEU A 266 -50.74 24.80 -7.96
C LEU A 266 -51.97 25.27 -7.17
N LYS A 267 -51.84 25.43 -5.85
CA LYS A 267 -52.95 25.86 -5.00
C LYS A 267 -53.41 27.29 -5.34
N GLY A 268 -52.48 28.22 -5.56
CA GLY A 268 -52.81 29.57 -6.03
C GLY A 268 -53.46 29.57 -7.43
N TRP A 269 -53.03 28.68 -8.33
CA TRP A 269 -53.68 28.51 -9.63
C TRP A 269 -55.14 28.03 -9.48
N GLN A 270 -55.40 27.05 -8.62
CA GLN A 270 -56.75 26.57 -8.34
C GLN A 270 -57.66 27.66 -7.78
N GLU A 271 -57.14 28.50 -6.87
CA GLU A 271 -57.88 29.65 -6.33
C GLU A 271 -58.24 30.66 -7.41
N HIS A 272 -57.27 31.03 -8.27
CA HIS A 272 -57.54 31.95 -9.37
C HIS A 272 -58.49 31.35 -10.43
N ASP A 273 -58.45 30.04 -10.69
CA ASP A 273 -59.40 29.38 -11.61
C ASP A 273 -60.84 29.45 -11.08
N GLU A 274 -61.02 29.26 -9.77
CA GLU A 274 -62.31 29.41 -9.10
C GLU A 274 -62.83 30.85 -9.20
N GLU A 275 -62.00 31.85 -8.91
CA GLU A 275 -62.35 33.28 -9.06
C GLU A 275 -62.72 33.62 -10.52
N ILE A 276 -61.97 33.12 -11.50
CA ILE A 276 -62.26 33.33 -12.93
C ILE A 276 -63.60 32.70 -13.32
N SER A 277 -63.92 31.52 -12.81
CA SER A 277 -65.20 30.85 -13.08
C SER A 277 -66.39 31.64 -12.50
N GLN A 278 -66.22 32.17 -11.29
CA GLN A 278 -67.22 33.02 -10.65
C GLN A 278 -67.44 34.31 -11.45
N LEU A 279 -66.36 35.02 -11.80
CA LEU A 279 -66.42 36.25 -12.59
C LEU A 279 -67.06 36.05 -13.97
N LYS A 280 -66.78 34.93 -14.64
CA LYS A 280 -67.42 34.60 -15.94
C LYS A 280 -68.93 34.45 -15.79
N THR A 281 -69.36 33.74 -14.74
CA THR A 281 -70.79 33.53 -14.47
C THR A 281 -71.49 34.86 -14.20
N GLU A 282 -70.89 35.73 -13.39
CA GLU A 282 -71.43 37.06 -13.10
C GLU A 282 -71.51 37.93 -14.36
N VAL A 283 -70.46 37.94 -15.17
CA VAL A 283 -70.44 38.67 -16.45
C VAL A 283 -71.55 38.18 -17.40
N ASP A 284 -71.82 36.88 -17.45
CA ASP A 284 -72.88 36.34 -18.31
C ASP A 284 -74.28 36.67 -17.79
N LEU A 285 -74.49 36.67 -16.47
CA LEU A 285 -75.74 37.14 -15.85
C LEU A 285 -75.98 38.62 -16.13
N LEU A 286 -74.97 39.47 -15.90
CA LEU A 286 -75.06 40.91 -16.16
C LEU A 286 -75.33 41.21 -17.63
N LYS A 287 -74.71 40.47 -18.56
CA LYS A 287 -75.00 40.59 -20.00
C LYS A 287 -76.46 40.26 -20.32
N LYS A 288 -77.03 39.24 -19.66
CA LYS A 288 -78.43 38.85 -19.84
C LYS A 288 -79.37 39.93 -19.31
N GLU A 289 -79.17 40.42 -18.09
CA GLU A 289 -79.96 41.50 -17.51
C GLU A 289 -79.90 42.79 -18.34
N LEU A 290 -78.71 43.14 -18.84
CA LEU A 290 -78.52 44.31 -19.68
C LEU A 290 -79.24 44.18 -21.03
N LYS A 291 -79.31 42.97 -21.59
CA LYS A 291 -80.09 42.69 -22.80
C LYS A 291 -81.59 42.86 -22.54
N GLU A 292 -82.10 42.28 -21.45
CA GLU A 292 -83.51 42.39 -21.06
C GLU A 292 -83.91 43.86 -20.83
N LEU A 293 -83.07 44.64 -20.13
CA LEU A 293 -83.31 46.07 -19.90
C LEU A 293 -83.35 46.87 -21.22
N LYS A 294 -82.45 46.58 -22.16
CA LYS A 294 -82.44 47.23 -23.49
C LYS A 294 -83.71 46.92 -24.27
N GLU A 295 -84.20 45.69 -24.22
CA GLU A 295 -85.45 45.29 -24.87
C GLU A 295 -86.66 46.03 -24.28
N ILE A 296 -86.73 46.15 -22.95
CA ILE A 296 -87.78 46.92 -22.26
C ILE A 296 -87.74 48.40 -22.66
N LEU A 297 -86.56 49.02 -22.71
CA LEU A 297 -86.40 50.42 -23.13
C LEU A 297 -86.84 50.65 -24.57
N LEU A 298 -86.52 49.73 -25.48
CA LEU A 298 -86.94 49.77 -26.88
C LEU A 298 -88.46 49.65 -27.04
N LEU A 299 -89.11 48.79 -26.25
CA LEU A 299 -90.57 48.67 -26.23
C LEU A 299 -91.25 49.97 -25.74
N ASN A 300 -90.75 50.54 -24.64
CA ASN A 300 -91.26 51.80 -24.10
C ASN A 300 -91.04 53.00 -25.04
N ALA A 301 -89.94 53.01 -25.80
CA ALA A 301 -89.67 54.04 -26.80
C ALA A 301 -90.62 53.95 -28.02
N LYS A 302 -91.06 52.75 -28.40
CA LYS A 302 -92.01 52.53 -29.50
C LYS A 302 -93.46 52.86 -29.11
N GLY A 303 -93.83 52.69 -27.84
CA GLY A 303 -95.19 53.01 -27.34
C GLY A 303 -95.48 54.50 -27.10
N LYS A 304 -94.51 55.40 -27.32
CA LYS A 304 -94.66 56.87 -27.18
C LYS A 304 -94.79 57.62 -28.52
N LYS A 305 -94.95 56.93 -29.64
CA LYS A 305 -95.34 57.50 -30.94
C LYS A 305 -96.79 57.16 -31.23
#